data_AF-A0A955WMI9-F1
#
_entry.id   AF-A0A955WMI9-F1
#
_cell.length_a   1.000
_cell.length_b   1.000
_cell.length_c   1.000
_cell.angle_alpha   90.00
_cell.angle_beta   90.00
_cell.angle_gamma   90.00
#
_symmetry.space_group_name_H-M   'P 1'
#
loop_
_entity.id
_entity.type
_entity.pdbx_description
1 polymer ?
#
loop_
_entity_poly.entity_id
_entity_poly.type
_entity_poly.pdbx_seq_one_letter_code
_entity_poly.pdbx_strand_id
1 'polypeptide(L)'
;MSNARFALIWVVLLTIACDDGDGSFREAGPPQPDVAMFDAEPDVPPSIDEGAEEDEGPELGELGERCERNQDCASGYCVRFGDQNVCSQTCLRGGCPEGWECRVVSNTRPDVTSVCVPPDNTLCGFCLDSEQCPNGRCFELDRRPVCGLDCETNEACPANYTCREVEADGESVRQCVPVTDSCTCNPNTDNIGEKRACAVENDFGTCFGEQACAADGWVACDAETPAEETCDGADNDCNGLIDDAAGVDMACTETVTIDGVEQACHGRTVCDLGARVVVCTAATPGPEACNSLDDDCDGAVDETFPAKGEVCIRGEGVCQRAGVQACTPDGAALACTAEVVDPGVERCNGLDDDCDGETDEGLLNLCGTCGAAPVEVCDLADNDCDGAI
;
A
#
# COMPACT_ATOMS: atom_id res chain seq x y z
N MET A 1 21.03 0.40 55.72
CA MET A 1 22.19 -0.47 55.42
C MET A 1 21.71 -1.58 54.50
N SER A 2 22.52 -1.92 53.47
CA SER A 2 22.25 -2.78 52.30
C SER A 2 21.51 -2.07 51.15
N ASN A 3 22.22 -1.46 50.19
CA ASN A 3 23.04 -2.00 49.08
C ASN A 3 22.19 -2.36 47.84
N ALA A 4 21.93 -1.35 47.00
CA ALA A 4 21.52 -1.53 45.61
C ALA A 4 22.78 -1.59 44.73
N ARG A 5 22.96 -2.69 43.98
CA ARG A 5 24.01 -2.86 42.98
C ARG A 5 23.48 -2.33 41.64
N PHE A 6 24.11 -1.28 41.11
CA PHE A 6 23.93 -0.82 39.74
C PHE A 6 24.86 -1.62 38.81
N ALA A 7 24.31 -2.26 37.78
CA ALA A 7 25.07 -2.89 36.71
C ALA A 7 25.39 -1.85 35.63
N LEU A 8 26.68 -1.67 35.31
CA LEU A 8 27.14 -0.91 34.15
C LEU A 8 27.05 -1.80 32.90
N ILE A 9 26.31 -1.34 31.89
CA ILE A 9 26.32 -1.92 30.53
C ILE A 9 27.47 -1.26 29.77
N TRP A 10 28.41 -2.08 29.31
CA TRP A 10 29.47 -1.71 28.36
C TRP A 10 28.93 -1.84 26.94
N VAL A 11 28.89 -0.72 26.20
CA VAL A 11 28.63 -0.73 24.75
C VAL A 11 29.98 -0.87 24.04
N VAL A 12 30.18 -1.99 23.35
CA VAL A 12 31.30 -2.22 22.45
C VAL A 12 30.97 -1.56 21.10
N LEU A 13 31.68 -0.49 20.77
CA LEU A 13 31.65 0.15 19.46
C LEU A 13 32.57 -0.61 18.51
N LEU A 14 31.98 -1.29 17.53
CA LEU A 14 32.65 -1.94 16.42
C LEU A 14 32.98 -0.87 15.36
N THR A 15 34.26 -0.55 15.20
CA THR A 15 34.76 0.27 14.10
C THR A 15 34.96 -0.59 12.86
N ILE A 16 34.10 -0.42 11.85
CA ILE A 16 34.32 -0.90 10.49
C ILE A 16 35.10 0.20 9.75
N ALA A 17 36.32 -0.13 9.32
CA ALA A 17 37.09 0.66 8.39
C ALA A 17 36.64 0.33 6.97
N CYS A 18 36.19 1.34 6.21
CA CYS A 18 36.09 1.26 4.75
C CYS A 18 37.20 2.11 4.14
N ASP A 19 37.85 1.50 3.15
CA ASP A 19 38.91 1.97 2.29
C ASP A 19 38.37 3.04 1.32
N ASP A 20 38.90 4.27 1.39
CA ASP A 20 38.57 5.35 0.45
C ASP A 20 39.50 5.26 -0.78
N GLY A 21 39.04 4.56 -1.81
CA GLY A 21 39.54 4.69 -3.18
C GLY A 21 38.83 5.83 -3.91
N ASP A 22 39.63 6.78 -4.41
CA ASP A 22 39.22 7.94 -5.22
C ASP A 22 38.15 7.62 -6.28
N GLY A 23 36.99 8.27 -6.15
CA GLY A 23 35.91 8.23 -7.12
C GLY A 23 35.04 9.48 -7.02
N SER A 24 35.42 10.52 -7.76
CA SER A 24 34.71 11.80 -7.83
C SER A 24 33.24 11.63 -8.21
N PHE A 25 32.32 11.89 -7.28
CA PHE A 25 30.91 12.15 -7.58
C PHE A 25 30.55 13.57 -7.15
N ARG A 26 30.14 14.36 -8.13
CA ARG A 26 29.65 15.73 -7.96
C ARG A 26 28.26 15.68 -7.36
N GLU A 27 28.08 16.28 -6.20
CA GLU A 27 26.76 16.50 -5.60
C GLU A 27 25.95 17.51 -6.43
N ALA A 28 24.75 17.11 -6.85
CA ALA A 28 23.76 17.99 -7.44
C ALA A 28 22.95 18.65 -6.31
N GLY A 29 23.11 19.96 -6.15
CA GLY A 29 22.28 20.77 -5.25
C GLY A 29 20.86 20.97 -5.80
N PRO A 30 19.91 21.41 -4.95
CA PRO A 30 18.51 21.61 -5.35
C PRO A 30 18.38 22.74 -6.39
N PRO A 31 17.41 22.65 -7.32
CA PRO A 31 17.24 23.66 -8.37
C PRO A 31 16.77 24.99 -7.78
N GLN A 32 17.48 26.06 -8.12
CA GLN A 32 17.06 27.44 -7.89
C GLN A 32 16.03 27.83 -8.96
N PRO A 33 15.00 28.63 -8.66
CA PRO A 33 14.11 29.16 -9.69
C PRO A 33 14.83 30.24 -10.52
N ASP A 34 14.78 30.08 -11.85
CA ASP A 34 15.31 31.03 -12.81
C ASP A 34 14.53 32.36 -12.76
N VAL A 35 15.13 33.38 -12.17
CA VAL A 35 14.66 34.76 -12.27
C VAL A 35 15.26 35.34 -13.55
N ALA A 36 14.50 35.34 -14.64
CA ALA A 36 14.87 36.04 -15.86
C ALA A 36 14.95 37.55 -15.58
N MET A 37 16.17 38.08 -15.57
CA MET A 37 16.44 39.51 -15.64
C MET A 37 15.97 39.99 -17.02
N PHE A 38 14.82 40.66 -17.06
CA PHE A 38 14.38 41.40 -18.23
C PHE A 38 15.31 42.60 -18.42
N ASP A 39 16.07 42.61 -19.51
CA ASP A 39 16.77 43.77 -20.04
C ASP A 39 15.71 44.84 -20.40
N ALA A 40 15.58 45.86 -19.54
CA ALA A 40 14.80 47.04 -19.80
C ALA A 40 15.64 48.04 -20.60
N GLU A 41 15.48 48.04 -21.92
CA GLU A 41 15.87 49.18 -22.76
C GLU A 41 14.92 50.36 -22.47
N PRO A 42 15.42 51.61 -22.35
CA PRO A 42 14.55 52.76 -22.13
C PRO A 42 13.86 53.14 -23.45
N ASP A 43 12.61 52.73 -23.62
CA ASP A 43 11.74 53.22 -24.68
C ASP A 43 11.56 54.73 -24.58
N VAL A 44 12.12 55.44 -25.56
CA VAL A 44 11.86 56.86 -25.81
C VAL A 44 10.45 56.96 -26.40
N PRO A 45 9.50 57.70 -25.79
CA PRO A 45 8.17 57.83 -26.38
C PRO A 45 8.26 58.65 -27.66
N PRO A 46 7.66 58.21 -28.78
CA PRO A 46 7.53 59.06 -29.95
C PRO A 46 6.56 60.21 -29.64
N SER A 47 6.92 61.35 -30.19
CA SER A 47 6.23 62.63 -30.17
C SER A 47 4.71 62.53 -30.42
N ILE A 48 3.98 63.20 -29.53
CA ILE A 48 2.63 63.75 -29.69
C ILE A 48 2.36 64.15 -31.13
N ASP A 49 1.43 63.43 -31.78
CA ASP A 49 0.79 63.85 -33.02
C ASP A 49 -0.59 64.43 -32.64
N GLU A 50 -0.76 65.71 -32.95
CA GLU A 50 -2.00 66.46 -32.75
C GLU A 50 -3.00 66.06 -33.84
N GLY A 51 -3.73 64.98 -33.61
CA GLY A 51 -4.86 64.55 -34.42
C GLY A 51 -6.04 64.20 -33.52
N ALA A 52 -6.78 65.21 -33.07
CA ALA A 52 -8.08 65.00 -32.44
C ALA A 52 -9.08 64.57 -33.52
N GLU A 53 -9.14 63.27 -33.79
CA GLU A 53 -10.37 62.66 -34.26
C GLU A 53 -11.28 62.55 -33.04
N GLU A 54 -12.51 63.02 -33.18
CA GLU A 54 -13.57 62.84 -32.19
C GLU A 54 -13.83 61.33 -32.08
N ASP A 55 -13.05 60.67 -31.22
CA ASP A 55 -13.24 59.28 -30.86
C ASP A 55 -14.60 59.21 -30.15
N GLU A 56 -15.62 58.79 -30.90
CA GLU A 56 -16.90 58.39 -30.31
C GLU A 56 -16.55 57.27 -29.33
N GLY A 57 -16.46 57.64 -28.05
CA GLY A 57 -16.02 56.74 -26.99
C GLY A 57 -16.80 55.42 -27.04
N PRO A 58 -16.22 54.33 -26.51
CA PRO A 58 -16.80 53.00 -26.63
C PRO A 58 -18.27 53.04 -26.21
N GLU A 59 -19.16 52.53 -27.07
CA GLU A 59 -20.58 52.35 -26.73
C GLU A 59 -20.64 51.56 -25.42
N LEU A 60 -21.04 52.25 -24.34
CA LEU A 60 -21.14 51.65 -23.01
C LEU A 60 -22.41 50.82 -22.95
N GLY A 61 -22.30 49.63 -22.38
CA GLY A 61 -23.39 48.68 -22.30
C GLY A 61 -24.58 49.23 -21.50
N GLU A 62 -25.78 49.04 -22.05
CA GLU A 62 -27.04 49.37 -21.38
C GLU A 62 -27.45 48.29 -20.36
N LEU A 63 -28.50 48.56 -19.60
CA LEU A 63 -29.01 47.65 -18.58
C LEU A 63 -29.36 46.27 -19.16
N GLY A 64 -28.73 45.22 -18.64
CA GLY A 64 -28.91 43.83 -19.08
C GLY A 64 -27.92 43.35 -20.13
N GLU A 65 -27.06 44.22 -20.67
CA GLU A 65 -26.03 43.82 -21.65
C GLU A 65 -24.82 43.18 -20.97
N ARG A 66 -24.07 42.34 -21.69
CA ARG A 66 -22.90 41.65 -21.12
C ARG A 66 -21.77 42.66 -20.81
N CYS A 67 -21.11 42.47 -19.68
CA CYS A 67 -19.92 43.22 -19.29
C CYS A 67 -18.82 42.30 -18.76
N GLU A 68 -17.59 42.81 -18.67
CA GLU A 68 -16.49 42.13 -17.97
C GLU A 68 -16.09 42.90 -16.71
N ARG A 69 -16.21 44.23 -16.75
CA ARG A 69 -15.86 45.15 -15.67
C ARG A 69 -16.90 46.27 -15.57
N ASN A 70 -16.94 46.92 -14.41
CA ASN A 70 -17.85 48.04 -14.13
C ASN A 70 -17.78 49.18 -15.17
N GLN A 71 -16.63 49.38 -15.81
CA GLN A 71 -16.41 50.44 -16.79
C GLN A 71 -17.07 50.16 -18.15
N ASP A 72 -17.46 48.91 -18.40
CA ASP A 72 -18.11 48.52 -19.65
C ASP A 72 -19.60 48.91 -19.65
N CYS A 73 -20.12 49.38 -18.53
CA CYS A 73 -21.54 49.70 -18.33
C CYS A 73 -21.76 51.20 -18.22
N ALA A 74 -22.79 51.71 -18.91
CA ALA A 74 -23.16 53.13 -18.84
C ALA A 74 -23.50 53.58 -17.40
N SER A 75 -23.97 52.64 -16.58
CA SER A 75 -24.28 52.84 -15.17
C SER A 75 -23.08 52.75 -14.22
N GLY A 76 -21.95 52.23 -14.68
CA GLY A 76 -20.79 51.93 -13.85
C GLY A 76 -20.90 50.65 -13.00
N TYR A 77 -21.92 49.81 -13.21
CA TYR A 77 -22.13 48.58 -12.43
C TYR A 77 -22.22 47.35 -13.33
N CYS A 78 -21.25 46.45 -13.20
CA CYS A 78 -21.24 45.13 -13.80
C CYS A 78 -21.47 44.10 -12.69
N VAL A 79 -22.63 43.44 -12.70
CA VAL A 79 -23.03 42.48 -11.67
C VAL A 79 -23.03 41.06 -12.24
N ARG A 80 -22.74 40.08 -11.39
CA ARG A 80 -22.79 38.67 -11.78
C ARG A 80 -24.23 38.24 -11.99
N PHE A 81 -24.46 37.38 -12.99
CA PHE A 81 -25.71 36.70 -13.29
C PHE A 81 -25.41 35.27 -13.78
N GLY A 82 -25.53 34.29 -12.89
CA GLY A 82 -25.08 32.92 -13.17
C GLY A 82 -23.58 32.88 -13.51
N ASP A 83 -23.25 32.50 -14.75
CA ASP A 83 -21.87 32.42 -15.29
C ASP A 83 -21.47 33.61 -16.18
N GLN A 84 -22.33 34.62 -16.31
CA GLN A 84 -22.09 35.80 -17.13
C GLN A 84 -22.21 37.05 -16.26
N ASN A 85 -21.50 38.14 -16.58
CA ASN A 85 -21.74 39.42 -15.93
C ASN A 85 -22.58 40.31 -16.86
N VAL A 86 -23.51 41.05 -16.27
CA VAL A 86 -24.41 41.96 -16.97
C VAL A 86 -24.37 43.35 -16.37
N CYS A 87 -24.57 44.35 -17.22
CA CYS A 87 -24.69 45.73 -16.81
C CYS A 87 -25.97 45.95 -16.03
N SER A 88 -25.83 46.64 -14.90
CA SER A 88 -26.89 46.90 -13.93
C SER A 88 -27.19 48.40 -13.84
N GLN A 89 -27.97 48.87 -12.87
CA GLN A 89 -28.15 50.27 -12.53
C GLN A 89 -28.41 50.45 -11.04
N THR A 90 -28.23 51.66 -10.51
CA THR A 90 -28.63 51.97 -9.13
C THR A 90 -30.15 52.02 -9.00
N CYS A 91 -30.71 51.43 -7.95
CA CYS A 91 -32.15 51.41 -7.71
C CYS A 91 -32.65 52.51 -6.77
N LEU A 92 -31.74 53.35 -6.25
CA LEU A 92 -32.03 54.40 -5.25
C LEU A 92 -32.98 55.50 -5.74
N ARG A 93 -33.14 55.70 -7.06
CA ARG A 93 -33.95 56.79 -7.64
C ARG A 93 -35.09 56.34 -8.55
N GLY A 94 -35.22 55.05 -8.86
CA GLY A 94 -36.17 54.58 -9.88
C GLY A 94 -36.68 53.14 -9.73
N GLY A 95 -36.33 52.45 -8.64
CA GLY A 95 -36.60 51.01 -8.52
C GLY A 95 -35.80 50.19 -9.54
N CYS A 96 -36.08 48.89 -9.62
CA CYS A 96 -35.52 48.01 -10.64
C CYS A 96 -36.57 47.66 -11.70
N PRO A 97 -36.14 47.32 -12.93
CA PRO A 97 -37.03 46.78 -13.94
C PRO A 97 -37.73 45.51 -13.44
N GLU A 98 -38.81 45.13 -14.11
CA GLU A 98 -39.51 43.88 -13.82
C GLU A 98 -38.53 42.70 -13.90
N GLY A 99 -38.51 41.88 -12.85
CA GLY A 99 -37.61 40.74 -12.72
C GLY A 99 -36.20 41.05 -12.20
N TRP A 100 -35.92 42.25 -11.70
CA TRP A 100 -34.64 42.62 -11.06
C TRP A 100 -34.86 43.10 -9.62
N GLU A 101 -33.96 42.75 -8.71
CA GLU A 101 -34.08 43.09 -7.29
C GLU A 101 -33.08 44.19 -6.87
N CYS A 102 -33.52 45.12 -6.02
CA CYS A 102 -32.67 46.16 -5.49
C CYS A 102 -31.86 45.66 -4.28
N ARG A 103 -30.61 45.25 -4.49
CA ARG A 103 -29.73 44.71 -3.44
C ARG A 103 -28.60 45.68 -3.11
N VAL A 104 -28.20 45.73 -1.83
CA VAL A 104 -27.05 46.52 -1.38
C VAL A 104 -25.78 45.75 -1.70
N VAL A 105 -24.89 46.34 -2.50
CA VAL A 105 -23.60 45.75 -2.86
C VAL A 105 -22.49 46.53 -2.16
N SER A 106 -21.63 45.82 -1.44
CA SER A 106 -20.50 46.41 -0.70
C SER A 106 -19.19 46.24 -1.49
N ASN A 107 -18.76 47.30 -2.16
CA ASN A 107 -17.46 47.32 -2.86
C ASN A 107 -16.38 47.93 -1.94
N THR A 108 -15.69 47.10 -1.14
CA THR A 108 -14.36 47.31 -0.46
C THR A 108 -13.95 48.72 0.05
N ARG A 109 -14.88 49.66 0.17
CA ARG A 109 -14.77 51.07 0.61
C ARG A 109 -16.08 51.41 1.34
N PRO A 110 -16.13 52.46 2.19
CA PRO A 110 -17.25 52.67 3.12
C PRO A 110 -18.59 53.03 2.48
N ASP A 111 -18.66 53.23 1.16
CA ASP A 111 -19.88 53.59 0.45
C ASP A 111 -20.66 52.33 0.03
N VAL A 112 -21.78 52.07 0.72
CA VAL A 112 -22.77 51.05 0.34
C VAL A 112 -23.74 51.65 -0.67
N THR A 113 -23.95 51.01 -1.82
CA THR A 113 -24.91 51.46 -2.85
C THR A 113 -25.85 50.32 -3.23
N SER A 114 -27.13 50.64 -3.40
CA SER A 114 -28.13 49.69 -3.86
C SER A 114 -28.19 49.66 -5.38
N VAL A 115 -28.00 48.46 -5.94
CA VAL A 115 -27.88 48.18 -7.37
C VAL A 115 -28.90 47.11 -7.75
N CYS A 116 -29.42 47.16 -8.97
CA CYS A 116 -30.34 46.16 -9.49
C CYS A 116 -29.58 44.87 -9.78
N VAL A 117 -29.68 43.88 -8.91
CA VAL A 117 -29.10 42.58 -9.16
C VAL A 117 -30.21 41.75 -9.81
N PRO A 118 -29.97 41.12 -10.97
CA PRO A 118 -30.90 40.13 -11.47
C PRO A 118 -31.00 39.03 -10.40
N PRO A 119 -32.15 38.37 -10.22
CA PRO A 119 -32.34 37.43 -9.14
C PRO A 119 -31.33 36.28 -9.28
N ASP A 120 -30.27 36.30 -8.46
CA ASP A 120 -29.21 35.30 -8.50
C ASP A 120 -29.67 33.92 -7.99
N ASN A 121 -30.88 33.83 -7.44
CA ASN A 121 -31.41 32.63 -6.78
C ASN A 121 -32.70 32.10 -7.41
N THR A 122 -32.82 32.17 -8.74
CA THR A 122 -34.07 31.82 -9.43
C THR A 122 -34.42 30.34 -9.45
N LEU A 123 -33.45 29.43 -9.45
CA LEU A 123 -33.64 27.98 -9.43
C LEU A 123 -32.27 27.33 -9.25
N CYS A 124 -32.17 26.28 -8.44
CA CYS A 124 -30.90 25.60 -8.14
C CYS A 124 -29.82 26.44 -7.42
N GLY A 125 -30.17 27.65 -6.98
CA GLY A 125 -29.33 28.45 -6.09
C GLY A 125 -29.28 27.83 -4.69
N PHE A 126 -28.16 27.96 -3.99
CA PHE A 126 -28.05 27.49 -2.60
C PHE A 126 -28.89 28.37 -1.68
N CYS A 127 -29.56 27.74 -0.71
CA CYS A 127 -30.35 28.43 0.31
C CYS A 127 -30.14 27.77 1.68
N LEU A 128 -30.42 28.53 2.72
CA LEU A 128 -30.48 28.06 4.11
C LEU A 128 -31.93 28.00 4.60
N ASP A 129 -32.79 28.82 4.03
CA ASP A 129 -34.20 28.96 4.38
C ASP A 129 -34.99 29.45 3.15
N SER A 130 -36.31 29.31 3.20
CA SER A 130 -37.19 29.67 2.07
C SER A 130 -37.29 31.17 1.80
N GLU A 131 -36.89 32.07 2.72
CA GLU A 131 -36.92 33.52 2.48
C GLU A 131 -35.86 33.93 1.44
N GLN A 132 -34.84 33.09 1.25
CA GLN A 132 -33.76 33.29 0.29
C GLN A 132 -34.09 32.84 -1.14
N CYS A 133 -35.30 32.31 -1.36
CA CYS A 133 -35.78 31.79 -2.64
C CYS A 133 -36.92 32.65 -3.19
N PRO A 134 -36.65 33.59 -4.11
CA PRO A 134 -37.68 34.45 -4.69
C PRO A 134 -38.72 33.64 -5.47
N ASN A 135 -39.98 33.73 -5.05
CA ASN A 135 -41.11 32.96 -5.62
C ASN A 135 -40.91 31.44 -5.58
N GLY A 136 -40.26 30.93 -4.55
CA GLY A 136 -40.08 29.49 -4.36
C GLY A 136 -39.78 29.15 -2.90
N ARG A 137 -39.38 27.89 -2.68
CA ARG A 137 -39.01 27.37 -1.36
C ARG A 137 -37.64 26.74 -1.39
N CYS A 138 -37.00 26.72 -0.22
CA CYS A 138 -35.74 26.02 -0.01
C CYS A 138 -36.04 24.56 0.35
N PHE A 139 -35.50 23.62 -0.43
CA PHE A 139 -35.69 22.19 -0.18
C PHE A 139 -34.41 21.40 -0.45
N GLU A 140 -34.32 20.22 0.15
CA GLU A 140 -33.19 19.30 -0.06
C GLU A 140 -33.33 18.57 -1.40
N LEU A 141 -32.33 18.74 -2.27
CA LEU A 141 -32.20 18.01 -3.53
C LEU A 141 -30.76 17.52 -3.67
N ASP A 142 -30.57 16.22 -3.92
CA ASP A 142 -29.24 15.64 -4.15
C ASP A 142 -28.24 15.98 -3.01
N ARG A 143 -28.70 15.85 -1.76
CA ARG A 143 -27.96 16.14 -0.50
C ARG A 143 -27.50 17.60 -0.36
N ARG A 144 -28.18 18.53 -1.02
CA ARG A 144 -27.91 19.97 -0.93
C ARG A 144 -29.21 20.76 -0.85
N PRO A 145 -29.30 21.80 0.01
CA PRO A 145 -30.44 22.70 0.01
C PRO A 145 -30.37 23.64 -1.19
N VAL A 146 -31.45 23.69 -1.97
CA VAL A 146 -31.56 24.47 -3.19
C VAL A 146 -32.90 25.21 -3.29
N CYS A 147 -32.89 26.36 -3.96
CA CYS A 147 -34.11 27.11 -4.28
C CYS A 147 -34.85 26.46 -5.45
N GLY A 148 -36.15 26.23 -5.23
CA GLY A 148 -37.11 25.97 -6.29
C GLY A 148 -37.77 27.23 -6.82
N LEU A 149 -38.77 27.01 -7.67
CA LEU A 149 -39.73 28.02 -8.11
C LEU A 149 -41.14 27.45 -7.92
N ASP A 150 -42.03 28.20 -7.28
CA ASP A 150 -43.43 27.85 -7.10
C ASP A 150 -44.10 27.55 -8.45
N CYS A 151 -44.84 26.45 -8.54
CA CYS A 151 -45.51 26.04 -9.76
C CYS A 151 -46.84 25.34 -9.50
N GLU A 152 -47.82 25.55 -10.39
CA GLU A 152 -49.09 24.81 -10.38
C GLU A 152 -49.11 23.69 -11.43
N THR A 153 -48.47 23.93 -12.57
CA THR A 153 -48.37 23.00 -13.71
C THR A 153 -46.95 22.97 -14.26
N ASN A 154 -46.63 21.95 -15.05
CA ASN A 154 -45.30 21.84 -15.68
C ASN A 154 -45.01 22.97 -16.67
N GLU A 155 -46.03 23.64 -17.21
CA GLU A 155 -45.87 24.76 -18.15
C GLU A 155 -45.33 26.02 -17.48
N ALA A 156 -45.47 26.14 -16.16
CA ALA A 156 -44.90 27.22 -15.37
C ALA A 156 -43.38 27.05 -15.14
N CYS A 157 -42.85 25.85 -15.36
CA CYS A 157 -41.44 25.56 -15.16
C CYS A 157 -40.60 25.83 -16.42
N PRO A 158 -39.36 26.34 -16.28
CA PRO A 158 -38.42 26.45 -17.38
C PRO A 158 -38.08 25.10 -18.02
N ALA A 159 -37.46 25.13 -19.21
CA ALA A 159 -37.02 23.92 -19.90
C ALA A 159 -36.07 23.08 -19.01
N ASN A 160 -36.28 21.75 -19.03
CA ASN A 160 -35.57 20.77 -18.18
C ASN A 160 -35.88 20.86 -16.68
N TYR A 161 -37.00 21.50 -16.33
CA TYR A 161 -37.60 21.44 -15.00
C TYR A 161 -39.03 20.87 -15.09
N THR A 162 -39.46 20.20 -14.03
CA THR A 162 -40.81 19.65 -13.90
C THR A 162 -41.43 20.09 -12.59
N CYS A 163 -42.75 20.31 -12.58
CA CYS A 163 -43.46 20.78 -11.40
C CYS A 163 -43.82 19.60 -10.50
N ARG A 164 -43.02 19.37 -9.46
CA ARG A 164 -43.15 18.25 -8.53
C ARG A 164 -43.46 18.71 -7.11
N GLU A 165 -44.11 17.83 -6.35
CA GLU A 165 -44.25 17.99 -4.91
C GLU A 165 -42.90 17.69 -4.24
N VAL A 166 -42.48 18.60 -3.37
CA VAL A 166 -41.28 18.49 -2.53
C VAL A 166 -41.63 18.89 -1.10
N GLU A 167 -40.87 18.39 -0.14
CA GLU A 167 -40.99 18.80 1.26
C GLU A 167 -40.10 20.00 1.50
N ALA A 168 -40.68 21.13 1.90
CA ALA A 168 -39.96 22.35 2.28
C ALA A 168 -40.58 22.91 3.56
N ASP A 169 -39.77 23.28 4.55
CA ASP A 169 -40.24 23.80 5.85
C ASP A 169 -41.23 22.88 6.59
N GLY A 170 -41.22 21.57 6.30
CA GLY A 170 -42.18 20.60 6.87
C GLY A 170 -43.58 20.63 6.23
N GLU A 171 -43.72 21.31 5.10
CA GLU A 171 -44.93 21.33 4.28
C GLU A 171 -44.65 20.74 2.89
N SER A 172 -45.63 20.04 2.35
CA SER A 172 -45.59 19.57 0.96
C SER A 172 -46.01 20.70 0.03
N VAL A 173 -45.07 21.18 -0.79
CA VAL A 173 -45.25 22.30 -1.72
C VAL A 173 -44.83 21.91 -3.13
N ARG A 174 -45.39 22.54 -4.15
CA ARG A 174 -45.03 22.27 -5.54
C ARG A 174 -43.95 23.22 -6.02
N GLN A 175 -42.81 22.67 -6.41
CA GLN A 175 -41.65 23.42 -6.90
C GLN A 175 -41.21 22.88 -8.27
N CYS A 176 -40.64 23.75 -9.08
CA CYS A 176 -39.92 23.36 -10.29
C CYS A 176 -38.59 22.71 -9.88
N VAL A 177 -38.46 21.41 -10.16
CA VAL A 177 -37.28 20.58 -9.86
C VAL A 177 -36.61 20.18 -11.18
N PRO A 178 -35.26 20.18 -11.30
CA PRO A 178 -34.58 19.65 -12.47
C PRO A 178 -35.07 18.25 -12.83
N VAL A 179 -35.25 17.97 -14.12
CA VAL A 179 -35.66 16.62 -14.59
C VAL A 179 -34.65 15.53 -14.23
N THR A 180 -33.41 15.91 -13.92
CA THR A 180 -32.31 15.05 -13.49
C THR A 180 -32.25 14.81 -11.98
N ASP A 181 -33.19 15.41 -11.22
CA ASP A 181 -33.18 15.41 -9.75
C ASP A 181 -31.85 15.91 -9.12
N SER A 182 -31.06 16.70 -9.86
CA SER A 182 -29.81 17.29 -9.39
C SER A 182 -29.54 18.65 -10.03
N CYS A 183 -29.13 19.60 -9.20
CA CYS A 183 -28.70 20.92 -9.65
C CYS A 183 -27.23 20.93 -10.11
N THR A 184 -26.43 19.92 -9.75
CA THR A 184 -25.02 19.80 -10.18
C THR A 184 -24.89 19.04 -11.50
N CYS A 185 -25.81 18.12 -11.77
CA CYS A 185 -25.97 17.48 -13.07
C CYS A 185 -27.25 17.97 -13.75
N ASN A 186 -27.13 19.10 -14.45
CA ASN A 186 -28.21 19.65 -15.26
C ASN A 186 -27.76 19.69 -16.75
N PRO A 187 -28.54 19.15 -17.69
CA PRO A 187 -28.21 19.17 -19.12
C PRO A 187 -28.06 20.57 -19.72
N ASN A 188 -28.57 21.61 -19.04
CA ASN A 188 -28.47 23.00 -19.47
C ASN A 188 -27.11 23.67 -19.20
N THR A 189 -26.21 23.05 -18.44
CA THR A 189 -24.98 23.69 -17.95
C THR A 189 -23.69 23.08 -18.52
N ASP A 190 -23.74 22.41 -19.68
CA ASP A 190 -22.58 21.72 -20.29
C ASP A 190 -21.87 20.67 -19.39
N ASN A 191 -22.48 20.29 -18.26
CA ASN A 191 -21.89 19.40 -17.25
C ASN A 191 -22.00 17.90 -17.61
N ILE A 192 -22.37 17.55 -18.84
CA ILE A 192 -22.46 16.14 -19.24
C ILE A 192 -21.04 15.55 -19.27
N GLY A 193 -20.86 14.43 -18.57
CA GLY A 193 -19.56 13.78 -18.40
C GLY A 193 -18.77 14.27 -17.18
N GLU A 194 -19.24 15.29 -16.47
CA GLU A 194 -18.70 15.64 -15.15
C GLU A 194 -18.77 14.44 -14.21
N LYS A 195 -17.75 14.28 -13.39
CA LYS A 195 -17.63 13.17 -12.45
C LYS A 195 -17.70 13.67 -11.03
N ARG A 196 -18.35 12.91 -10.17
CA ARG A 196 -18.32 13.12 -8.72
C ARG A 196 -18.08 11.81 -7.99
N ALA A 197 -17.53 11.92 -6.78
CA ALA A 197 -17.42 10.78 -5.89
C ALA A 197 -18.81 10.30 -5.44
N CYS A 198 -18.95 9.00 -5.27
CA CYS A 198 -20.12 8.34 -4.72
C CYS A 198 -19.68 7.22 -3.78
N ALA A 199 -20.65 6.67 -3.05
CA ALA A 199 -20.42 5.51 -2.22
C ALA A 199 -21.62 4.55 -2.27
N VAL A 200 -21.33 3.26 -2.16
CA VAL A 200 -22.30 2.18 -1.93
C VAL A 200 -22.08 1.66 -0.51
N GLU A 201 -23.14 1.66 0.29
CA GLU A 201 -23.11 1.34 1.73
C GLU A 201 -24.08 0.19 2.03
N ASN A 202 -23.63 -0.81 2.79
CA ASN A 202 -24.46 -1.86 3.35
C ASN A 202 -23.89 -2.33 4.71
N ASP A 203 -24.37 -3.47 5.22
CA ASP A 203 -23.93 -4.01 6.52
C ASP A 203 -22.45 -4.46 6.55
N PHE A 204 -21.81 -4.69 5.40
CA PHE A 204 -20.40 -5.08 5.31
C PHE A 204 -19.47 -3.87 5.31
N GLY A 205 -19.84 -2.77 4.64
CA GLY A 205 -18.99 -1.59 4.63
C GLY A 205 -19.43 -0.48 3.67
N THR A 206 -18.45 0.31 3.24
CA THR A 206 -18.65 1.50 2.39
C THR A 206 -17.61 1.53 1.28
N CYS A 207 -18.02 1.17 0.07
CA CYS A 207 -17.15 1.24 -1.09
C CYS A 207 -17.34 2.57 -1.81
N PHE A 208 -16.24 3.20 -2.21
CA PHE A 208 -16.23 4.47 -2.92
C PHE A 208 -16.03 4.27 -4.42
N GLY A 209 -16.63 5.14 -5.21
CA GLY A 209 -16.52 5.14 -6.66
C GLY A 209 -16.85 6.50 -7.25
N GLU A 210 -17.14 6.52 -8.53
CA GLU A 210 -17.51 7.68 -9.32
C GLU A 210 -18.92 7.52 -9.93
N GLN A 211 -19.59 8.66 -10.09
CA GLN A 211 -20.78 8.81 -10.92
C GLN A 211 -20.48 9.82 -12.00
N ALA A 212 -20.93 9.54 -13.22
CA ALA A 212 -20.89 10.49 -14.32
C ALA A 212 -22.25 11.17 -14.53
N CYS A 213 -22.24 12.46 -14.84
CA CYS A 213 -23.45 13.17 -15.23
C CYS A 213 -23.84 12.78 -16.67
N ALA A 214 -25.05 12.27 -16.85
CA ALA A 214 -25.64 11.95 -18.15
C ALA A 214 -26.84 12.86 -18.46
N ALA A 215 -27.44 12.70 -19.64
CA ALA A 215 -28.60 13.51 -20.05
C ALA A 215 -29.81 13.38 -19.09
N ASP A 216 -29.94 12.22 -18.44
CA ASP A 216 -31.02 11.91 -17.51
C ASP A 216 -30.62 12.11 -16.03
N GLY A 217 -29.43 12.66 -15.76
CA GLY A 217 -28.91 12.90 -14.40
C GLY A 217 -27.68 12.09 -14.06
N TRP A 218 -27.34 12.01 -12.77
CA TRP A 218 -26.23 11.20 -12.30
C TRP A 218 -26.52 9.72 -12.52
N VAL A 219 -25.62 9.03 -13.24
CA VAL A 219 -25.72 7.57 -13.40
C VAL A 219 -25.45 6.86 -12.06
N ALA A 220 -25.75 5.56 -12.01
CA ALA A 220 -25.46 4.74 -10.84
C ALA A 220 -23.98 4.82 -10.44
N CYS A 221 -23.72 4.72 -9.13
CA CYS A 221 -22.36 4.65 -8.61
C CYS A 221 -21.65 3.43 -9.20
N ASP A 222 -20.43 3.60 -9.71
CA ASP A 222 -19.61 2.50 -10.21
C ASP A 222 -18.81 1.78 -9.11
N ALA A 223 -18.98 2.20 -7.85
CA ALA A 223 -18.38 1.53 -6.70
C ALA A 223 -18.87 0.07 -6.62
N GLU A 224 -17.96 -0.82 -6.22
CA GLU A 224 -18.30 -2.21 -5.91
C GLU A 224 -19.35 -2.25 -4.78
N THR A 225 -20.18 -3.30 -4.76
CA THR A 225 -21.08 -3.51 -3.62
C THR A 225 -20.28 -4.18 -2.51
N PRO A 226 -20.16 -3.58 -1.30
CA PRO A 226 -19.41 -4.20 -0.22
C PRO A 226 -19.94 -5.61 0.08
N ALA A 227 -19.06 -6.56 0.32
CA ALA A 227 -19.37 -7.95 0.57
C ALA A 227 -18.50 -8.49 1.71
N GLU A 228 -18.81 -9.69 2.20
CA GLU A 228 -17.95 -10.38 3.17
C GLU A 228 -16.55 -10.62 2.57
N GLU A 229 -15.52 -10.34 3.37
CA GLU A 229 -14.13 -10.59 3.02
C GLU A 229 -13.87 -12.05 2.64
N THR A 230 -13.18 -12.24 1.52
CA THR A 230 -12.70 -13.54 1.07
C THR A 230 -11.22 -13.45 0.73
N CYS A 231 -10.49 -14.56 0.82
CA CYS A 231 -9.07 -14.60 0.47
C CYS A 231 -8.86 -14.54 -1.05
N ASP A 232 -9.02 -13.38 -1.67
CA ASP A 232 -8.91 -13.20 -3.12
C ASP A 232 -8.06 -12.05 -3.62
N GLY A 233 -7.39 -11.37 -2.70
CA GLY A 233 -6.54 -10.22 -2.97
C GLY A 233 -7.32 -8.94 -3.19
N ALA A 234 -8.64 -8.94 -3.02
CA ALA A 234 -9.45 -7.74 -3.01
C ALA A 234 -9.82 -7.35 -1.57
N ASP A 235 -10.20 -6.08 -1.42
CA ASP A 235 -10.86 -5.54 -0.24
C ASP A 235 -12.35 -5.54 -0.59
N ASN A 236 -13.05 -6.61 -0.23
CA ASN A 236 -14.45 -6.87 -0.59
C ASN A 236 -15.41 -6.01 0.25
N ASP A 237 -15.06 -5.70 1.50
CA ASP A 237 -15.87 -4.88 2.40
C ASP A 237 -15.46 -3.39 2.39
N CYS A 238 -14.38 -3.06 1.68
CA CYS A 238 -13.82 -1.72 1.52
C CYS A 238 -13.38 -1.07 2.83
N ASN A 239 -12.95 -1.86 3.82
CA ASN A 239 -12.49 -1.36 5.12
C ASN A 239 -11.02 -0.87 5.09
N GLY A 240 -10.31 -1.06 3.98
CA GLY A 240 -8.92 -0.66 3.75
C GLY A 240 -7.89 -1.74 4.11
N LEU A 241 -8.33 -2.92 4.53
CA LEU A 241 -7.52 -4.10 4.72
C LEU A 241 -7.86 -5.08 3.59
N ILE A 242 -6.83 -5.71 3.03
CA ILE A 242 -7.01 -6.72 1.99
C ILE A 242 -7.02 -8.08 2.66
N ASP A 243 -8.01 -8.91 2.30
CA ASP A 243 -8.15 -10.30 2.74
C ASP A 243 -8.18 -10.44 4.28
N ASP A 244 -8.80 -9.51 5.01
CA ASP A 244 -8.97 -9.60 6.46
C ASP A 244 -10.18 -10.46 6.86
N ALA A 245 -10.42 -11.50 6.07
CA ALA A 245 -11.48 -12.47 6.27
C ALA A 245 -11.51 -13.02 7.71
N ALA A 246 -12.72 -13.30 8.19
CA ALA A 246 -12.92 -13.82 9.53
C ALA A 246 -12.07 -15.08 9.77
N GLY A 247 -11.23 -15.04 10.79
CA GLY A 247 -10.34 -16.16 11.13
C GLY A 247 -8.92 -16.02 10.60
N VAL A 248 -8.57 -15.01 9.81
CA VAL A 248 -7.17 -14.68 9.49
C VAL A 248 -6.44 -14.18 10.74
N ASP A 249 -5.13 -14.42 10.81
CA ASP A 249 -4.25 -13.92 11.87
C ASP A 249 -4.56 -14.49 13.27
N MET A 250 -5.27 -15.61 13.35
CA MET A 250 -5.59 -16.34 14.58
C MET A 250 -4.59 -17.46 14.82
N ALA A 251 -4.30 -17.77 16.09
CA ALA A 251 -3.50 -18.93 16.42
C ALA A 251 -4.22 -20.21 16.00
N CYS A 252 -3.47 -21.15 15.44
CA CYS A 252 -3.97 -22.48 15.08
C CYS A 252 -2.96 -23.56 15.47
N THR A 253 -3.43 -24.79 15.61
CA THR A 253 -2.62 -25.93 16.04
C THR A 253 -3.03 -27.15 15.22
N GLU A 254 -2.04 -27.89 14.73
CA GLU A 254 -2.22 -29.21 14.13
C GLU A 254 -1.74 -30.27 15.11
N THR A 255 -2.51 -31.35 15.29
CA THR A 255 -2.17 -32.41 16.25
C THR A 255 -2.15 -33.79 15.61
N VAL A 256 -1.14 -34.58 15.96
CA VAL A 256 -0.97 -35.97 15.50
C VAL A 256 -0.47 -36.81 16.68
N THR A 257 -0.89 -38.07 16.75
CA THR A 257 -0.35 -39.02 17.73
C THR A 257 0.83 -39.77 17.14
N ILE A 258 2.03 -39.60 17.71
CA ILE A 258 3.26 -40.28 17.34
C ILE A 258 3.69 -41.14 18.53
N ASP A 259 3.89 -42.44 18.31
CA ASP A 259 4.27 -43.43 19.36
C ASP A 259 3.40 -43.41 20.64
N GLY A 260 2.13 -43.04 20.50
CA GLY A 260 1.16 -42.97 21.60
C GLY A 260 1.20 -41.67 22.41
N VAL A 261 1.98 -40.68 21.98
CA VAL A 261 2.03 -39.32 22.54
C VAL A 261 1.36 -38.37 21.55
N GLU A 262 0.50 -37.48 22.05
CA GLU A 262 -0.12 -36.43 21.24
C GLU A 262 0.87 -35.28 21.08
N GLN A 263 1.31 -35.05 19.84
CA GLN A 263 2.17 -33.96 19.46
C GLN A 263 1.38 -32.85 18.77
N ALA A 264 1.84 -31.60 18.94
CA ALA A 264 1.10 -30.41 18.53
C ALA A 264 2.02 -29.34 17.95
N CYS A 265 1.93 -29.10 16.65
CA CYS A 265 2.61 -27.97 16.02
C CYS A 265 1.71 -26.74 16.06
N HIS A 266 2.29 -25.59 16.41
CA HIS A 266 1.59 -24.31 16.47
C HIS A 266 1.88 -23.45 15.24
N GLY A 267 0.88 -22.70 14.81
CA GLY A 267 0.98 -21.80 13.68
C GLY A 267 -0.04 -20.66 13.76
N ARG A 268 -0.23 -19.99 12.63
CA ARG A 268 -1.21 -18.92 12.48
C ARG A 268 -2.04 -19.14 11.22
N THR A 269 -3.28 -18.73 11.25
CA THR A 269 -4.13 -18.74 10.07
C THR A 269 -3.74 -17.60 9.13
N VAL A 270 -3.65 -17.91 7.84
CA VAL A 270 -3.32 -16.97 6.77
C VAL A 270 -4.25 -17.22 5.59
N CYS A 271 -4.36 -16.25 4.69
CA CYS A 271 -5.07 -16.46 3.43
C CYS A 271 -4.20 -17.23 2.43
N ASP A 272 -4.75 -18.34 1.91
CA ASP A 272 -4.25 -18.97 0.70
C ASP A 272 -5.02 -18.39 -0.49
N LEU A 273 -4.35 -17.55 -1.29
CA LEU A 273 -4.95 -16.89 -2.46
C LEU A 273 -5.30 -17.86 -3.59
N GLY A 274 -4.61 -19.01 -3.67
CA GLY A 274 -4.85 -20.02 -4.69
C GLY A 274 -6.09 -20.86 -4.38
N ALA A 275 -6.25 -21.25 -3.12
CA ALA A 275 -7.39 -21.99 -2.62
C ALA A 275 -8.57 -21.09 -2.23
N ARG A 276 -8.34 -19.78 -2.11
CA ARG A 276 -9.30 -18.76 -1.65
C ARG A 276 -9.94 -19.08 -0.30
N VAL A 277 -9.13 -19.59 0.63
CA VAL A 277 -9.56 -19.96 1.97
C VAL A 277 -8.51 -19.61 3.00
N VAL A 278 -8.96 -19.44 4.24
CA VAL A 278 -8.07 -19.31 5.39
C VAL A 278 -7.48 -20.69 5.71
N VAL A 279 -6.15 -20.78 5.74
CA VAL A 279 -5.40 -22.02 6.03
C VAL A 279 -4.52 -21.84 7.26
N CYS A 280 -4.28 -22.92 8.00
CA CYS A 280 -3.33 -22.92 9.12
C CYS A 280 -1.89 -23.12 8.60
N THR A 281 -0.94 -22.33 9.10
CA THR A 281 0.49 -22.50 8.78
C THR A 281 1.22 -23.47 9.68
N ALA A 282 0.55 -24.06 10.68
CA ALA A 282 1.17 -25.08 11.51
C ALA A 282 1.59 -26.27 10.65
N ALA A 283 2.82 -26.75 10.85
CA ALA A 283 3.28 -27.99 10.23
C ALA A 283 2.42 -29.15 10.74
N THR A 284 2.27 -30.21 9.94
CA THR A 284 1.72 -31.46 10.45
C THR A 284 2.83 -32.19 11.21
N PRO A 285 2.67 -32.48 12.52
CA PRO A 285 3.69 -33.22 13.26
C PRO A 285 4.00 -34.56 12.58
N GLY A 286 5.29 -34.83 12.37
CA GLY A 286 5.80 -36.06 11.76
C GLY A 286 6.88 -36.70 12.64
N PRO A 287 7.28 -37.95 12.35
CA PRO A 287 8.43 -38.53 13.03
C PRO A 287 9.69 -37.72 12.76
N GLU A 288 10.52 -37.54 13.78
CA GLU A 288 11.83 -36.87 13.66
C GLU A 288 12.68 -37.43 12.52
N ALA A 289 13.09 -36.54 11.62
CA ALA A 289 14.21 -36.78 10.72
C ALA A 289 15.46 -36.09 11.27
N CYS A 290 16.62 -36.63 10.96
CA CYS A 290 17.90 -35.99 11.26
C CYS A 290 18.11 -34.81 10.29
N ASN A 291 17.38 -33.71 10.48
CA ASN A 291 17.38 -32.52 9.62
C ASN A 291 17.64 -31.23 10.39
N SER A 292 17.89 -31.31 11.71
CA SER A 292 18.07 -30.16 12.61
C SER A 292 16.84 -29.26 12.75
N LEU A 293 15.66 -29.81 12.48
CA LEU A 293 14.35 -29.24 12.76
C LEU A 293 13.67 -30.10 13.83
N ASP A 294 12.64 -29.53 14.44
CA ASP A 294 11.71 -30.21 15.34
C ASP A 294 10.51 -30.59 14.46
N ASP A 295 10.53 -31.82 13.92
CA ASP A 295 9.53 -32.30 12.96
C ASP A 295 8.26 -32.77 13.68
N ASP A 296 8.41 -33.21 14.93
CA ASP A 296 7.30 -33.67 15.77
C ASP A 296 6.74 -32.56 16.69
N CYS A 297 7.38 -31.41 16.76
CA CYS A 297 6.97 -30.24 17.54
C CYS A 297 6.90 -30.48 19.05
N ASP A 298 7.71 -31.40 19.61
CA ASP A 298 7.77 -31.66 21.05
C ASP A 298 8.69 -30.70 21.82
N GLY A 299 9.42 -29.84 21.10
CA GLY A 299 10.35 -28.85 21.61
C GLY A 299 11.80 -29.31 21.72
N ALA A 300 12.09 -30.57 21.36
CA ALA A 300 13.42 -31.07 21.11
C ALA A 300 13.72 -31.11 19.60
N VAL A 301 14.98 -31.33 19.23
CA VAL A 301 15.43 -31.32 17.83
C VAL A 301 16.28 -32.57 17.62
N ASP A 302 15.87 -33.42 16.69
CA ASP A 302 16.48 -34.72 16.36
C ASP A 302 16.69 -35.63 17.59
N GLU A 303 15.80 -35.59 18.58
CA GLU A 303 15.95 -36.30 19.86
C GLU A 303 15.89 -37.82 19.76
N THR A 304 15.34 -38.33 18.65
CA THR A 304 15.42 -39.76 18.28
C THR A 304 16.81 -40.19 17.81
N PHE A 305 17.75 -39.25 17.60
CA PHE A 305 19.14 -39.47 17.19
C PHE A 305 20.14 -39.10 18.31
N PRO A 306 20.15 -39.81 19.46
CA PRO A 306 20.89 -39.42 20.65
C PRO A 306 22.41 -39.37 20.47
N ALA A 307 22.96 -40.12 19.50
CA ALA A 307 24.37 -40.12 19.20
C ALA A 307 24.81 -38.93 18.33
N LYS A 308 23.90 -38.05 17.88
CA LYS A 308 24.21 -36.90 17.02
C LYS A 308 25.23 -36.01 17.72
N GLY A 309 26.34 -35.72 17.04
CA GLY A 309 27.45 -34.95 17.58
C GLY A 309 28.41 -35.72 18.49
N GLU A 310 28.15 -36.99 18.81
CA GLU A 310 29.11 -37.83 19.52
C GLU A 310 30.32 -38.17 18.65
N VAL A 311 31.48 -38.35 19.29
CA VAL A 311 32.71 -38.75 18.60
C VAL A 311 32.59 -40.20 18.14
N CYS A 312 32.99 -40.45 16.89
CA CYS A 312 33.04 -41.78 16.30
C CYS A 312 34.43 -42.04 15.71
N ILE A 313 34.86 -43.30 15.72
CA ILE A 313 36.13 -43.74 15.12
C ILE A 313 35.84 -44.70 13.97
N ARG A 314 36.49 -44.52 12.83
CA ARG A 314 36.54 -45.50 11.72
C ARG A 314 37.98 -45.97 11.51
N GLY A 315 38.13 -47.20 11.04
CA GLY A 315 39.42 -47.86 10.79
C GLY A 315 39.96 -48.61 12.01
N GLU A 316 41.01 -49.40 11.80
CA GLU A 316 41.74 -50.12 12.85
C GLU A 316 43.21 -49.66 12.88
N GLY A 317 43.92 -49.95 13.96
CA GLY A 317 45.35 -49.60 14.11
C GLY A 317 45.69 -48.13 13.81
N VAL A 318 46.71 -47.92 12.98
CA VAL A 318 47.20 -46.59 12.57
C VAL A 318 46.27 -45.88 11.59
N CYS A 319 45.32 -46.62 11.02
CA CYS A 319 44.33 -46.11 10.08
C CYS A 319 43.12 -45.49 10.79
N GLN A 320 43.05 -45.56 12.12
CA GLN A 320 41.98 -44.94 12.90
C GLN A 320 41.88 -43.44 12.61
N ARG A 321 40.67 -43.00 12.27
CA ARG A 321 40.31 -41.58 12.15
C ARG A 321 39.10 -41.29 13.01
N ALA A 322 39.21 -40.20 13.77
CA ALA A 322 38.10 -39.67 14.53
C ALA A 322 37.24 -38.77 13.65
N GLY A 323 35.94 -38.84 13.86
CA GLY A 323 34.94 -37.95 13.32
C GLY A 323 33.83 -37.73 14.34
N VAL A 324 32.72 -37.19 13.87
CA VAL A 324 31.48 -37.03 14.63
C VAL A 324 30.34 -37.72 13.91
N GLN A 325 29.38 -38.25 14.68
CA GLN A 325 28.10 -38.71 14.15
C GLN A 325 27.32 -37.50 13.62
N ALA A 326 27.07 -37.49 12.31
CA ALA A 326 26.29 -36.46 11.65
C ALA A 326 25.13 -37.09 10.88
N CYS A 327 24.11 -36.29 10.59
CA CYS A 327 22.97 -36.75 9.79
C CYS A 327 23.42 -37.21 8.40
N THR A 328 22.85 -38.31 7.93
CA THR A 328 22.97 -38.72 6.54
C THR A 328 22.26 -37.70 5.64
N PRO A 329 22.63 -37.58 4.34
CA PRO A 329 22.03 -36.60 3.44
C PRO A 329 20.51 -36.74 3.25
N ASP A 330 19.96 -37.93 3.46
CA ASP A 330 18.54 -38.24 3.43
C ASP A 330 17.83 -38.01 4.78
N GLY A 331 18.57 -37.64 5.83
CA GLY A 331 18.04 -37.39 7.17
C GLY A 331 17.54 -38.63 7.91
N ALA A 332 17.72 -39.83 7.36
CA ALA A 332 17.14 -41.04 7.94
C ALA A 332 17.99 -41.67 9.06
N ALA A 333 19.28 -41.35 9.14
CA ALA A 333 20.22 -41.97 10.07
C ALA A 333 21.40 -41.06 10.44
N LEU A 334 22.24 -41.55 11.36
CA LEU A 334 23.55 -40.98 11.63
C LEU A 334 24.64 -41.75 10.87
N ALA A 335 25.63 -41.02 10.37
CA ALA A 335 26.85 -41.55 9.81
C ALA A 335 28.08 -40.87 10.42
N CYS A 336 29.14 -41.64 10.61
CA CYS A 336 30.41 -41.11 11.07
C CYS A 336 31.07 -40.29 9.95
N THR A 337 31.40 -39.04 10.24
CA THR A 337 32.09 -38.13 9.31
C THR A 337 33.58 -38.44 9.13
N ALA A 338 34.12 -39.40 9.88
CA ALA A 338 35.51 -39.82 9.74
C ALA A 338 35.78 -40.35 8.34
N GLU A 339 36.76 -39.78 7.66
CA GLU A 339 37.22 -40.27 6.36
C GLU A 339 37.78 -41.69 6.50
N VAL A 340 37.46 -42.54 5.51
CA VAL A 340 38.09 -43.85 5.38
C VAL A 340 39.48 -43.63 4.81
N VAL A 341 40.50 -44.10 5.51
CA VAL A 341 41.87 -44.11 4.98
C VAL A 341 41.97 -45.26 3.98
N ASP A 342 42.44 -44.96 2.77
CA ASP A 342 42.74 -46.01 1.80
C ASP A 342 43.87 -46.90 2.36
N PRO A 343 43.72 -48.23 2.30
CA PRO A 343 44.72 -49.16 2.80
C PRO A 343 46.05 -48.94 2.06
N GLY A 344 47.13 -48.80 2.83
CA GLY A 344 48.48 -48.66 2.32
C GLY A 344 49.03 -49.97 1.73
N VAL A 345 50.33 -49.99 1.50
CA VAL A 345 51.06 -51.24 1.27
C VAL A 345 51.79 -51.54 2.55
N GLU A 346 51.70 -52.77 3.02
CA GLU A 346 52.43 -53.22 4.19
C GLU A 346 53.92 -52.90 4.12
N ARG A 347 54.46 -52.53 5.27
CA ARG A 347 55.89 -52.32 5.45
C ARG A 347 56.25 -52.89 6.78
N CYS A 348 57.30 -53.70 6.79
CA CYS A 348 57.83 -54.33 7.99
C CYS A 348 58.33 -53.31 9.03
N ASN A 349 57.41 -52.72 9.77
CA ASN A 349 57.60 -51.59 10.67
C ASN A 349 56.82 -51.76 12.00
N GLY A 350 56.07 -52.86 12.15
CA GLY A 350 55.28 -53.19 13.33
C GLY A 350 53.97 -52.43 13.43
N LEU A 351 53.48 -51.85 12.33
CA LEU A 351 52.19 -51.18 12.19
C LEU A 351 51.42 -51.85 11.05
N ASP A 352 50.10 -51.92 11.21
CA ASP A 352 49.13 -52.33 10.19
C ASP A 352 48.96 -51.18 9.18
N ASP A 353 49.80 -51.13 8.14
CA ASP A 353 49.86 -50.04 7.16
C ASP A 353 48.73 -50.17 6.10
N ASP A 354 48.21 -51.37 5.87
CA ASP A 354 47.14 -51.70 4.94
C ASP A 354 45.77 -51.94 5.59
N CYS A 355 45.67 -51.75 6.90
CA CYS A 355 44.43 -51.68 7.67
C CYS A 355 43.56 -52.95 7.56
N ASP A 356 44.15 -54.12 7.33
CA ASP A 356 43.43 -55.39 7.21
C ASP A 356 43.21 -56.13 8.55
N GLY A 357 43.85 -55.62 9.61
CA GLY A 357 43.77 -56.13 10.97
C GLY A 357 44.90 -57.09 11.36
N GLU A 358 45.80 -57.43 10.43
CA GLU A 358 47.07 -58.10 10.69
C GLU A 358 48.23 -57.08 10.77
N THR A 359 49.47 -57.51 10.97
CA THR A 359 50.61 -56.58 11.08
C THR A 359 51.80 -57.17 10.37
N ASP A 360 52.37 -56.41 9.43
CA ASP A 360 53.51 -56.79 8.60
C ASP A 360 53.27 -58.11 7.81
N GLU A 361 52.02 -58.46 7.50
CA GLU A 361 51.67 -59.72 6.88
C GLU A 361 52.25 -59.83 5.45
N GLY A 362 52.61 -61.06 5.08
CA GLY A 362 53.37 -61.31 3.84
C GLY A 362 54.81 -60.77 3.82
N LEU A 363 55.26 -60.01 4.85
CA LEU A 363 56.63 -59.51 4.98
C LEU A 363 57.45 -60.19 6.08
N LEU A 364 56.79 -61.01 6.90
CA LEU A 364 57.44 -61.81 7.94
C LEU A 364 58.17 -63.03 7.35
N ASN A 365 59.35 -63.34 7.89
CA ASN A 365 60.06 -64.59 7.62
C ASN A 365 59.45 -65.78 8.36
N LEU A 366 60.05 -66.97 8.21
CA LEU A 366 59.60 -68.20 8.88
C LEU A 366 59.56 -68.09 10.41
N CYS A 367 60.37 -67.20 11.00
CA CYS A 367 60.36 -66.90 12.43
C CYS A 367 59.26 -65.91 12.85
N GLY A 368 58.42 -65.42 11.93
CA GLY A 368 57.42 -64.39 12.23
C GLY A 368 58.02 -63.01 12.48
N THR A 369 59.21 -62.73 11.94
CA THR A 369 59.91 -61.45 12.13
C THR A 369 60.27 -60.79 10.80
N CYS A 370 60.51 -59.49 10.82
CA CYS A 370 60.94 -58.73 9.66
C CYS A 370 62.35 -59.09 9.19
N GLY A 371 62.54 -59.16 7.86
CA GLY A 371 63.85 -59.36 7.22
C GLY A 371 64.21 -60.83 7.00
N ALA A 372 65.44 -61.10 6.57
CA ALA A 372 65.88 -62.49 6.36
C ALA A 372 65.88 -63.24 7.70
N ALA A 373 65.46 -64.51 7.68
CA ALA A 373 65.62 -65.39 8.82
C ALA A 373 67.11 -65.43 9.23
N PRO A 374 67.42 -65.53 10.53
CA PRO A 374 68.79 -65.75 10.98
C PRO A 374 69.38 -66.97 10.25
N VAL A 375 70.70 -67.02 10.11
CA VAL A 375 71.33 -68.24 9.59
C VAL A 375 71.43 -69.26 10.71
N GLU A 376 71.20 -70.53 10.36
CA GLU A 376 71.30 -71.63 11.31
C GLU A 376 72.69 -71.69 11.96
N VAL A 377 72.69 -71.71 13.30
CA VAL A 377 73.90 -71.86 14.11
C VAL A 377 73.83 -73.22 14.77
N CYS A 378 74.91 -74.01 14.74
CA CYS A 378 74.93 -75.34 15.34
C CYS A 378 74.97 -75.29 16.89
N ASP A 379 73.91 -74.78 17.52
CA ASP A 379 73.72 -74.63 18.96
C ASP A 379 72.49 -75.40 19.49
N LEU A 380 71.90 -76.27 18.65
CA LEU A 380 70.70 -77.07 18.94
C LEU A 380 69.42 -76.25 19.10
N ALA A 381 69.39 -75.02 18.58
CA ALA A 381 68.18 -74.23 18.41
C ALA A 381 67.89 -74.04 16.92
N ASP A 382 66.63 -74.12 16.52
CA ASP A 382 66.18 -73.76 15.17
C ASP A 382 66.23 -72.23 15.04
N ASN A 383 67.38 -71.73 14.55
CA ASN A 383 67.66 -70.30 14.49
C ASN A 383 67.05 -69.66 13.23
N ASP A 384 66.89 -70.43 12.15
CA ASP A 384 66.29 -69.96 10.90
C ASP A 384 64.79 -70.27 10.75
N CYS A 385 64.24 -70.97 11.74
CA CYS A 385 62.83 -71.34 11.88
C CYS A 385 62.30 -72.19 10.72
N ASP A 386 63.15 -72.97 10.07
CA ASP A 386 62.75 -73.88 8.99
C ASP A 386 62.24 -75.24 9.50
N GLY A 387 62.30 -75.47 10.81
CA GLY A 387 61.89 -76.69 11.49
C GLY A 387 62.99 -77.76 11.60
N ALA A 388 64.21 -77.47 11.15
CA ALA A 388 65.40 -78.30 11.35
C ALA A 388 66.28 -77.77 12.49
N ILE A 389 67.05 -78.67 13.13
CA ILE A 389 67.96 -78.40 14.27
C ILE A 389 69.30 -79.07 14.01
#